data_AF-A0A9W5RFL0-F1
#
_entry.id   AF-A0A9W5RFL0-F1
#
_cell.length_a   1.000
_cell.length_b   1.000
_cell.length_c   1.000
_cell.angle_alpha   90.00
_cell.angle_beta   90.00
_cell.angle_gamma   90.00
#
_symmetry.space_group_name_H-M   'P 1'
#
loop_
_entity.id
_entity.type
_entity.pdbx_description
1 polymer ?
#
loop_
_entity_poly.entity_id
_entity_poly.type
_entity_poly.pdbx_seq_one_letter_code
_entity_poly.pdbx_strand_id
1 'polypeptide(L)'
;MTVFHVDPTQVAQASAMVRASADSIRAQVQAMMGHLDALQGSWSGAASAQFSAAAANWRSTQVIVEQSLDEIGIQLAAAASTYSDAEAGAAALFAG
;
A
#
# COMPACT_ATOMS: atom_id res chain seq x y z
N MET A 1 -26.12 10.26 22.72
CA MET A 1 -25.27 10.21 21.52
C MET A 1 -23.85 9.96 21.97
N THR A 2 -23.30 8.78 21.71
CA THR A 2 -21.89 8.47 22.00
C THR A 2 -21.05 9.18 20.94
N VAL A 3 -20.44 10.30 21.31
CA VAL A 3 -19.41 10.94 20.48
C VAL A 3 -18.25 9.96 20.41
N PHE A 4 -18.03 9.36 19.25
CA PHE A 4 -16.80 8.62 18.97
C PHE A 4 -15.67 9.64 18.96
N HIS A 5 -14.98 9.77 20.10
CA HIS A 5 -13.75 10.53 20.17
C HIS A 5 -12.67 9.67 19.51
N VAL A 6 -12.61 9.70 18.18
CA VAL A 6 -11.48 9.10 17.47
C VAL A 6 -10.27 9.95 17.83
N ASP A 7 -9.30 9.35 18.50
CA ASP A 7 -8.04 9.99 18.85
C ASP A 7 -7.24 10.26 17.56
N PRO A 8 -7.02 11.53 17.18
CA PRO A 8 -6.30 11.89 15.96
C PRO A 8 -4.88 11.29 15.93
N THR A 9 -4.27 11.11 17.10
CA THR A 9 -2.92 10.52 17.21
C THR A 9 -2.92 9.03 16.87
N GLN A 10 -3.96 8.28 17.26
CA GLN A 10 -4.12 6.88 16.87
C GLN A 10 -4.32 6.73 15.36
N VAL A 11 -5.11 7.62 14.74
CA VAL A 11 -5.31 7.57 13.28
C VAL A 11 -4.03 7.90 12.52
N ALA A 12 -3.28 8.91 12.98
CA ALA A 12 -1.99 9.25 12.40
C ALA A 12 -1.00 8.08 12.52
N GLN A 13 -0.92 7.44 13.69
CA GLN A 13 -0.05 6.28 13.93
C GLN A 13 -0.46 5.09 13.06
N ALA A 14 -1.76 4.76 13.00
CA ALA A 14 -2.26 3.68 12.16
C ALA A 14 -1.96 3.95 10.68
N SER A 15 -2.12 5.19 10.22
CA SER A 15 -1.79 5.59 8.85
C SER A 15 -0.30 5.41 8.55
N ALA A 16 0.59 5.76 9.49
CA ALA A 16 2.02 5.53 9.34
C ALA A 16 2.37 4.03 9.27
N MET A 17 1.73 3.19 10.09
CA MET A 17 1.91 1.74 10.07
C MET A 17 1.46 1.11 8.76
N VAL A 18 0.32 1.56 8.22
CA VAL A 18 -0.18 1.06 6.92
C VAL A 18 0.74 1.48 5.78
N ARG A 19 1.27 2.72 5.79
CA ARG A 19 2.28 3.15 4.79
C ARG A 19 3.55 2.29 4.84
N ALA A 20 4.08 2.03 6.04
CA ALA A 20 5.25 1.16 6.20
C ALA A 20 4.99 -0.26 5.69
N SER A 21 3.78 -0.78 5.93
CA SER A 21 3.35 -2.09 5.43
C SER A 21 3.26 -2.09 3.90
N ALA A 22 2.70 -1.04 3.30
CA ALA A 22 2.62 -0.88 1.85
C ALA A 22 4.00 -0.87 1.20
N ASP A 23 4.96 -0.13 1.75
CA ASP A 23 6.33 -0.09 1.23
C ASP A 23 7.04 -1.45 1.34
N SER A 24 6.83 -2.16 2.45
CA SER A 24 7.33 -3.54 2.59
C SER A 24 6.74 -4.48 1.55
N ILE A 25 5.43 -4.37 1.27
CA ILE A 25 4.78 -5.20 0.24
C ILE A 25 5.34 -4.86 -1.14
N ARG A 26 5.51 -3.58 -1.48
CA ARG A 26 6.14 -3.17 -2.76
C ARG A 26 7.52 -3.79 -2.92
N ALA A 27 8.35 -3.73 -1.87
CA ALA A 27 9.70 -4.31 -1.91
C ALA A 27 9.65 -5.83 -2.14
N GLN A 28 8.74 -6.54 -1.46
CA GLN A 28 8.56 -7.98 -1.64
C GLN A 28 8.05 -8.36 -3.04
N VAL A 29 7.12 -7.59 -3.60
CA VAL A 29 6.60 -7.81 -4.95
C VAL A 29 7.71 -7.63 -6.00
N GLN A 30 8.50 -6.57 -5.87
CA GLN A 30 9.64 -6.32 -6.76
C GLN A 30 10.70 -7.43 -6.63
N ALA A 31 11.01 -7.87 -5.41
CA ALA A 31 11.94 -8.97 -5.18
C ALA A 31 11.47 -10.28 -5.84
N MET A 32 10.17 -10.60 -5.75
CA MET A 32 9.59 -11.78 -6.39
C MET A 32 9.75 -11.75 -7.92
N MET A 33 9.54 -10.59 -8.55
CA MET A 33 9.77 -10.44 -10.00
C MET A 33 11.24 -10.69 -10.36
N GLY A 34 12.18 -10.16 -9.57
CA GLY A 34 13.61 -10.43 -9.74
C GLY A 34 13.98 -11.91 -9.61
N HIS A 35 13.38 -12.62 -8.65
CA HIS A 35 13.57 -14.07 -8.50
C HIS A 35 13.04 -14.86 -9.71
N LEU A 36 11.86 -14.47 -10.23
CA LEU A 36 11.27 -15.11 -11.40
C LEU A 36 12.11 -14.86 -12.67
N ASP A 37 12.60 -13.64 -12.88
CA ASP A 37 13.48 -13.31 -14.01
C ASP A 37 14.81 -14.09 -13.93
N ALA A 38 15.39 -14.24 -12.74
CA ALA A 38 16.59 -15.06 -12.54
C ALA A 38 16.35 -16.55 -12.84
N LEU A 39 15.21 -17.08 -12.39
CA LEU A 39 14.84 -18.48 -12.63
C LEU A 39 14.54 -18.73 -14.12
N GLN A 40 13.98 -17.75 -14.84
CA GLN A 40 13.73 -17.83 -16.29
C GLN A 40 15.01 -18.11 -17.06
N GLY A 41 16.12 -17.47 -16.68
CA GLY A 41 17.43 -17.68 -17.30
C GLY A 41 18.02 -19.08 -17.07
N SER A 42 17.55 -19.78 -16.03
CA SER A 42 18.03 -21.12 -15.66
C SER A 42 17.17 -22.27 -16.23
N TRP A 43 15.92 -22.00 -16.63
CA TRP A 43 14.99 -23.02 -17.12
C TRP A 43 15.05 -23.18 -18.64
N SER A 44 15.79 -24.19 -19.11
CA SER A 44 15.83 -24.61 -20.51
C SER A 44 14.89 -25.78 -20.81
N GLY A 45 14.35 -25.85 -22.03
CA GLY A 45 13.57 -26.99 -22.52
C GLY A 45 12.05 -26.77 -22.47
N ALA A 46 11.28 -27.85 -22.64
CA ALA A 46 9.81 -27.79 -22.83
C ALA A 46 9.04 -27.15 -21.66
N ALA A 47 9.62 -27.10 -20.45
CA ALA A 47 9.02 -26.45 -19.28
C ALA A 47 9.12 -24.91 -19.32
N SER A 48 9.99 -24.34 -20.18
CA SER A 48 10.22 -22.90 -20.26
C SER A 48 8.95 -22.12 -20.65
N ALA A 49 8.12 -22.66 -21.55
CA ALA A 49 6.87 -22.02 -21.95
C ALA A 49 5.87 -21.88 -20.78
N GLN A 50 5.74 -22.89 -19.92
CA GLN A 50 4.86 -22.84 -18.76
C GLN A 50 5.36 -21.84 -17.72
N PHE A 51 6.67 -21.73 -17.55
CA PHE A 51 7.26 -20.76 -16.65
C PHE A 51 7.10 -19.32 -17.13
N SER A 52 7.33 -19.07 -18.41
CA SER A 52 7.09 -17.75 -19.02
C SER A 52 5.64 -17.32 -18.85
N ALA A 53 4.68 -18.24 -18.95
CA ALA A 53 3.28 -17.96 -18.68
C ALA A 53 3.03 -17.61 -17.19
N ALA A 54 3.66 -18.34 -16.26
CA ALA A 54 3.58 -18.03 -14.82
C ALA A 54 4.20 -16.67 -14.48
N ALA A 55 5.36 -16.33 -15.07
CA ALA A 55 6.03 -15.04 -14.90
C ALA A 55 5.20 -13.88 -15.48
N ALA A 56 4.54 -14.09 -16.62
CA ALA A 56 3.62 -13.11 -17.19
C ALA A 56 2.38 -12.88 -16.31
N ASN A 57 1.80 -13.96 -15.77
CA ASN A 57 0.69 -13.87 -14.82
C ASN A 57 1.11 -13.10 -13.55
N TRP A 58 2.29 -13.40 -13.01
CA TRP A 58 2.82 -12.67 -11.87
C TRP A 58 3.00 -11.18 -12.17
N ARG A 59 3.54 -10.82 -13.33
CA ARG A 59 3.71 -9.41 -13.73
C ARG A 59 2.38 -8.66 -13.82
N SER A 60 1.30 -9.31 -14.26
CA SER A 60 -0.05 -8.75 -14.18
C SER A 60 -0.51 -8.57 -12.73
N THR A 61 -0.21 -9.53 -11.85
CA THR A 61 -0.56 -9.46 -10.43
C THR A 61 0.18 -8.31 -9.73
N GLN A 62 1.47 -8.12 -10.04
CA GLN A 62 2.28 -7.01 -9.53
C GLN A 62 1.62 -5.65 -9.79
N VAL A 63 1.14 -5.41 -11.01
CA VAL A 63 0.47 -4.14 -11.36
C VAL A 63 -0.77 -3.91 -10.50
N ILE A 64 -1.57 -4.95 -10.27
CA ILE A 64 -2.77 -4.87 -9.43
C ILE A 64 -2.40 -4.55 -7.97
N VAL A 65 -1.33 -5.16 -7.46
CA VAL A 65 -0.86 -4.88 -6.09
C VAL A 65 -0.36 -3.45 -5.97
N GLU A 66 0.47 -2.98 -6.91
CA GLU A 66 0.96 -1.59 -6.93
C GLU A 66 -0.20 -0.59 -6.95
N GLN A 67 -1.20 -0.81 -7.81
CA GLN A 67 -2.41 0.02 -7.88
C GLN A 67 -3.19 0.02 -6.56
N SER A 68 -3.37 -1.14 -5.93
CA SER A 68 -4.07 -1.24 -4.64
C SER A 68 -3.34 -0.49 -3.52
N LEU A 69 -2.01 -0.53 -3.52
CA LEU A 69 -1.19 0.18 -2.52
C LEU A 69 -1.21 1.70 -2.74
N ASP A 70 -1.25 2.15 -4.00
CA ASP A 70 -1.41 3.56 -4.34
C ASP A 70 -2.78 4.10 -3.90
N GLU A 71 -3.85 3.34 -4.14
CA GLU A 71 -5.20 3.68 -3.67
C GLU A 71 -5.25 3.80 -2.14
N ILE A 72 -4.66 2.84 -1.42
CA ILE A 72 -4.53 2.91 0.05
C ILE A 72 -3.78 4.18 0.46
N GLY A 73 -2.69 4.52 -0.23
CA GLY A 73 -1.92 5.74 0.02
C GLY A 73 -2.77 7.01 -0.10
N ILE A 74 -3.58 7.10 -1.15
CA ILE A 74 -4.49 8.23 -1.40
C ILE A 74 -5.55 8.33 -0.29
N GLN A 75 -6.18 7.21 0.08
CA GLN A 75 -7.22 7.20 1.12
C GLN A 75 -6.66 7.61 2.49
N LEU A 76 -5.45 7.16 2.84
CA LEU A 76 -4.80 7.55 4.10
C LEU A 76 -4.39 9.03 4.10
N ALA A 77 -3.96 9.58 2.97
CA ALA A 77 -3.66 11.00 2.86
C ALA A 77 -4.93 11.86 3.03
N ALA A 78 -6.04 11.45 2.40
CA ALA A 78 -7.33 12.09 2.55
C ALA A 78 -7.83 12.04 4.00
N ALA A 79 -7.73 10.87 4.66
CA ALA A 79 -8.09 10.73 6.06
C ALA A 79 -7.26 11.66 6.96
N ALA A 80 -5.94 11.71 6.78
CA ALA A 80 -5.06 12.58 7.56
C ALA A 80 -5.40 14.07 7.41
N SER A 81 -5.75 14.53 6.20
CA SER A 81 -6.18 15.92 5.95
C SER A 81 -7.46 16.24 6.72
N THR A 82 -8.48 15.39 6.63
CA THR A 82 -9.77 15.59 7.31
C THR A 82 -9.63 15.71 8.82
N TYR A 83 -8.75 14.89 9.44
CA TYR A 83 -8.52 14.98 10.88
C TYR A 83 -7.76 16.25 11.27
N SER A 84 -6.76 16.67 10.48
CA SER A 84 -6.04 17.93 10.70
C SER A 84 -6.97 19.14 10.62
N ASP A 85 -7.87 19.17 9.64
CA ASP A 85 -8.82 20.27 9.45
C ASP A 85 -9.86 20.31 10.59
N ALA A 86 -10.31 19.14 11.06
CA ALA A 86 -11.23 19.03 12.18
C ALA A 86 -10.62 19.55 13.50
N GLU A 87 -9.33 19.26 13.75
CA GLU A 87 -8.63 19.77 14.93
C GLU A 87 -8.46 21.29 14.88
N ALA A 88 -8.07 21.85 13.73
CA ALA A 88 -7.93 23.28 13.54
C ALA A 88 -9.27 24.03 13.75
N GLY A 89 -10.37 23.47 13.23
CA GLY A 89 -11.72 24.00 13.46
C GLY A 89 -12.14 23.97 14.93
N ALA A 90 -11.85 22.87 15.64
CA ALA A 90 -12.13 22.76 17.07
C ALA A 90 -11.31 23.78 17.89
N ALA A 91 -10.01 23.93 17.59
CA ALA A 91 -9.15 24.90 18.25
C ALA A 91 -9.65 26.35 18.06
N ALA A 92 -10.13 26.69 16.86
CA ALA A 92 -10.67 28.01 16.57
C ALA A 92 -11.95 28.32 17.37
N LEU A 93 -12.80 27.32 17.63
CA LEU A 93 -14.03 27.48 18.44
C LEU A 93 -13.75 27.79 19.92
N PHE A 94 -12.62 27.34 20.46
CA PHE A 94 -12.20 27.61 21.83
C PHE A 94 -11.28 28.84 21.96
N ALA A 95 -10.83 29.42 20.83
CA ALA A 95 -10.00 30.62 20.79
C ALA A 95 -10.80 31.93 20.69
N GLY A 96 -12.13 31.86 20.52
CA GLY A 96 -13.08 32.98 20.53
C GLY A 96 -14.02 32.92 21.72
#